data_AF-A0A3D0VUZ5-F1
#
_entry.id   AF-A0A3D0VUZ5-F1
#
_cell.length_a   1.000
_cell.length_b   1.000
_cell.length_c   1.000
_cell.angle_alpha   90.00
_cell.angle_beta   90.00
_cell.angle_gamma   90.00
#
_symmetry.space_group_name_H-M   'P 1'
#
loop_
_entity.id
_entity.type
_entity.pdbx_description
1 polymer ?
#
loop_
_entity_poly.entity_id
_entity_poly.type
_entity_poly.pdbx_seq_one_letter_code
_entity_poly.pdbx_strand_id
1 'polypeptide(L)'
;MLVSAKEMLTKAKEGKYAVGQFNINNLEWTKAILQTAQENNSPVILGVSEGAGKYMGGWNAVVGMVNGLVKDMKITVPVALHIDHGTYEGAKAVIEAGFSSVMFDGSHYP
;
A
#
# COMPACT_ATOMS: atom_id res chain seq x y z
N MET A 1 -5.90 3.77 -10.32
CA MET A 1 -4.47 4.11 -10.41
C MET A 1 -3.95 4.28 -8.99
N LEU A 2 -2.81 3.69 -8.65
CA LEU A 2 -2.17 3.91 -7.35
C LEU A 2 -1.59 5.33 -7.27
N VAL A 3 -1.64 5.93 -6.09
CA VAL A 3 -1.11 7.27 -5.85
C VAL A 3 -0.08 7.24 -4.73
N SER A 4 0.81 8.23 -4.71
CA SER A 4 1.75 8.39 -3.59
C SER A 4 1.01 8.69 -2.29
N ALA A 5 1.47 8.12 -1.19
CA ALA A 5 0.95 8.43 0.15
C ALA A 5 1.16 9.92 0.54
N LYS A 6 2.07 10.65 -0.14
CA LYS A 6 2.40 12.04 0.18
C LYS A 6 1.17 12.94 0.24
N GLU A 7 0.34 12.93 -0.81
CA GLU A 7 -0.79 13.87 -0.90
C GLU A 7 -1.86 13.57 0.16
N MET A 8 -2.22 12.30 0.35
CA MET A 8 -3.21 11.91 1.36
C MET A 8 -2.73 12.22 2.79
N LEU A 9 -1.44 12.04 3.08
CA LEU A 9 -0.87 12.36 4.40
C LEU A 9 -0.76 13.88 4.65
N THR A 10 -0.43 14.67 3.62
CA THR A 10 -0.47 16.14 3.71
C THR A 10 -1.88 16.62 4.04
N LYS A 11 -2.89 16.14 3.30
CA LYS A 11 -4.31 16.48 3.56
C LYS A 11 -4.77 16.02 4.94
N ALA A 12 -4.33 14.85 5.39
CA ALA A 12 -4.66 14.33 6.71
C ALA A 12 -4.08 15.18 7.84
N LYS A 13 -2.82 15.59 7.72
CA LYS A 13 -2.16 16.50 8.68
C LYS A 13 -2.87 17.85 8.76
N GLU A 14 -3.19 18.46 7.61
CA GLU A 14 -3.90 19.74 7.54
C GLU A 14 -5.33 19.62 8.11
N GLY A 15 -6.02 18.53 7.80
CA GLY A 15 -7.37 18.22 8.28
C GLY A 15 -7.46 17.66 9.69
N LYS A 16 -6.32 17.46 10.39
CA LYS A 16 -6.24 16.89 11.75
C LYS A 16 -6.90 15.51 11.88
N TYR A 17 -6.72 14.65 10.88
CA TYR A 17 -7.11 13.24 10.92
C TYR A 17 -5.94 12.34 10.54
N ALA A 18 -6.15 11.03 10.58
CA ALA A 18 -5.17 10.03 10.17
C ALA A 18 -5.69 9.20 8.99
N VAL A 19 -4.77 8.71 8.15
CA VAL A 19 -5.07 7.69 7.13
C VAL A 19 -4.59 6.35 7.64
N GLY A 20 -5.47 5.34 7.61
CA GLY A 20 -5.11 3.99 8.03
C GLY A 20 -4.18 3.30 7.05
N GLN A 21 -3.12 2.69 7.57
CA GLN A 21 -2.39 1.62 6.90
C GLN A 21 -2.93 0.28 7.39
N PHE A 22 -3.33 -0.57 6.45
CA PHE A 22 -3.74 -1.93 6.72
C PHE A 22 -2.89 -2.88 5.88
N ASN A 23 -2.19 -3.80 6.54
CA ASN A 23 -1.37 -4.76 5.83
C ASN A 23 -2.25 -5.71 5.00
N ILE A 24 -1.74 -6.18 3.86
CA ILE A 24 -2.38 -7.21 3.02
C ILE A 24 -1.54 -8.49 3.04
N ASN A 25 -2.21 -9.64 3.02
CA ASN A 25 -1.54 -10.95 3.03
C ASN A 25 -1.98 -11.87 1.88
N ASN A 26 -3.08 -11.54 1.20
CA ASN A 26 -3.63 -12.31 0.08
C ASN A 26 -4.73 -11.49 -0.63
N LEU A 27 -5.42 -12.16 -1.56
CA LEU A 27 -6.56 -11.63 -2.31
C LEU A 27 -7.69 -11.15 -1.39
N GLU A 28 -8.09 -11.98 -0.44
CA GLU A 28 -9.24 -11.76 0.43
C GLU A 28 -9.06 -10.51 1.31
N TRP A 29 -7.88 -10.37 1.91
CA TRP A 29 -7.54 -9.19 2.72
C TRP A 29 -7.53 -7.92 1.88
N THR A 30 -6.88 -7.97 0.72
CA THR A 30 -6.80 -6.81 -0.18
C THR A 30 -8.19 -6.36 -0.61
N LYS A 31 -9.06 -7.31 -0.99
CA LYS A 31 -10.44 -7.05 -1.38
C LYS A 31 -11.24 -6.43 -0.23
N ALA A 32 -11.14 -6.98 0.98
CA ALA A 32 -11.88 -6.47 2.14
C ALA A 32 -11.49 -5.02 2.49
N ILE A 33 -10.19 -4.72 2.47
CA ILE A 33 -9.68 -3.37 2.78
C ILE A 33 -10.12 -2.38 1.69
N LEU A 34 -9.96 -2.72 0.41
CA LEU A 34 -10.35 -1.85 -0.70
C LEU A 34 -11.86 -1.56 -0.69
N GLN A 35 -12.68 -2.60 -0.50
CA GLN A 35 -14.13 -2.46 -0.42
C GLN A 35 -14.53 -1.53 0.75
N THR A 36 -13.97 -1.77 1.94
CA THR A 36 -14.28 -0.98 3.13
C THR A 36 -13.85 0.48 2.98
N ALA A 37 -12.65 0.73 2.42
CA ALA A 37 -12.17 2.08 2.16
C ALA A 37 -13.09 2.83 1.19
N GLN A 38 -13.54 2.15 0.13
CA GLN A 38 -14.47 2.70 -0.85
C GLN A 38 -15.84 3.03 -0.25
N GLU A 39 -16.43 2.12 0.53
CA GLU A 39 -17.73 2.31 1.19
C GLU A 39 -17.72 3.48 2.17
N ASN A 40 -16.57 3.73 2.83
CA ASN A 40 -16.40 4.84 3.76
C ASN A 40 -15.89 6.14 3.12
N ASN A 41 -15.71 6.17 1.79
CA ASN A 41 -15.10 7.31 1.08
C ASN A 41 -13.76 7.76 1.69
N SER A 42 -12.95 6.81 2.19
CA SER A 42 -11.69 7.07 2.87
C SER A 42 -10.50 6.76 1.98
N PRO A 43 -9.44 7.59 1.96
CA PRO A 43 -8.14 7.15 1.44
C PRO A 43 -7.61 5.97 2.26
N VAL A 44 -6.77 5.14 1.65
CA VAL A 44 -6.19 3.96 2.31
C VAL A 44 -4.75 3.69 1.86
N ILE A 45 -3.93 3.21 2.79
CA ILE A 45 -2.59 2.69 2.52
C ILE A 45 -2.61 1.18 2.69
N LEU A 46 -2.27 0.44 1.64
CA LEU A 46 -2.10 -1.01 1.68
C LEU A 46 -0.64 -1.32 2.04
N GLY A 47 -0.42 -1.83 3.25
CA GLY A 47 0.91 -2.20 3.74
C GLY A 47 1.32 -3.59 3.28
N VAL A 48 2.58 -3.78 2.93
CA VAL A 48 3.13 -5.08 2.55
C VAL A 48 4.48 -5.24 3.24
N SER A 49 4.58 -6.16 4.20
CA SER A 49 5.88 -6.51 4.77
C SER A 49 6.69 -7.36 3.78
N GLU A 50 8.00 -7.47 4.01
CA GLU A 50 8.83 -8.31 3.14
C GLU A 50 8.37 -9.77 3.10
N GLY A 51 7.97 -10.30 4.27
CA GLY A 51 7.43 -11.65 4.40
C GLY A 51 6.11 -11.83 3.66
N ALA A 52 5.20 -10.85 3.74
CA ALA A 52 3.91 -10.90 3.05
C ALA A 52 4.08 -10.87 1.52
N GLY A 53 4.99 -10.03 1.03
CA GLY A 53 5.34 -10.00 -0.39
C GLY A 53 5.88 -11.32 -0.91
N LYS A 54 6.81 -11.94 -0.17
CA LYS A 54 7.32 -13.28 -0.49
C LYS A 54 6.19 -14.31 -0.51
N TYR A 55 5.31 -14.29 0.49
CA TYR A 55 4.18 -15.21 0.58
C TYR A 55 3.22 -15.07 -0.62
N MET A 56 2.96 -13.83 -1.06
CA MET A 56 2.09 -13.53 -2.20
C MET A 56 2.76 -13.75 -3.58
N GLY A 57 3.98 -14.31 -3.63
CA GLY A 57 4.67 -14.65 -4.88
C GLY A 57 5.57 -13.54 -5.45
N GLY A 58 5.86 -12.49 -4.67
CA GLY A 58 6.78 -11.40 -5.02
C GLY A 58 6.09 -10.10 -5.44
N TRP A 59 6.88 -9.04 -5.62
CA TRP A 59 6.38 -7.67 -5.79
C TRP A 59 5.47 -7.48 -7.00
N ASN A 60 5.83 -8.05 -8.14
CA ASN A 60 5.00 -7.95 -9.36
C ASN A 60 3.63 -8.62 -9.20
N ALA A 61 3.56 -9.73 -8.47
CA ALA A 61 2.30 -10.40 -8.17
C ALA A 61 1.41 -9.53 -7.27
N VAL A 62 2.00 -8.91 -6.23
CA VAL A 62 1.29 -7.99 -5.35
C VAL A 62 0.76 -6.77 -6.11
N VAL A 63 1.62 -6.11 -6.90
CA VAL A 63 1.23 -4.93 -7.71
C VAL A 63 0.15 -5.29 -8.72
N GLY A 64 0.28 -6.44 -9.40
CA GLY A 64 -0.71 -6.94 -10.34
C GLY A 64 -2.06 -7.21 -9.68
N MET A 65 -2.07 -7.88 -8.53
CA MET A 65 -3.27 -8.16 -7.74
C MET A 65 -3.96 -6.86 -7.32
N VAL A 66 -3.23 -5.91 -6.73
CA VAL A 66 -3.79 -4.64 -6.25
C VAL A 66 -4.36 -3.82 -7.41
N ASN A 67 -3.63 -3.68 -8.52
CA ASN A 67 -4.12 -2.94 -9.68
C ASN A 67 -5.35 -3.59 -10.33
N GLY A 68 -5.37 -4.93 -10.43
CA GLY A 68 -6.52 -5.68 -10.91
C GLY A 68 -7.76 -5.42 -10.06
N LEU A 69 -7.63 -5.54 -8.74
CA LEU A 69 -8.73 -5.28 -7.80
C LEU A 69 -9.20 -3.82 -7.84
N VAL A 70 -8.29 -2.85 -7.82
CA VAL A 70 -8.64 -1.42 -7.93
C VAL A 70 -9.47 -1.15 -9.19
N LYS A 71 -9.09 -1.75 -10.33
CA LYS A 71 -9.80 -1.61 -11.60
C LYS A 71 -11.16 -2.31 -11.56
N ASP A 72 -11.18 -3.60 -11.23
CA ASP A 72 -12.37 -4.44 -11.41
C ASP A 72 -13.45 -4.19 -10.34
N MET A 73 -13.03 -3.79 -9.13
CA MET A 73 -13.94 -3.33 -8.06
C MET A 73 -14.33 -1.86 -8.19
N LYS A 74 -13.84 -1.15 -9.22
CA LYS A 74 -14.12 0.27 -9.48
C LYS A 74 -13.77 1.17 -8.29
N ILE A 75 -12.61 0.94 -7.68
CA ILE A 75 -12.13 1.77 -6.55
C ILE A 75 -11.75 3.15 -7.05
N THR A 76 -12.38 4.18 -6.48
CA THR A 76 -12.18 5.59 -6.83
C THR A 76 -11.51 6.38 -5.70
N VAL A 77 -11.54 5.89 -4.46
CA VAL A 77 -10.79 6.51 -3.36
C VAL A 77 -9.26 6.41 -3.58
N PRO A 78 -8.46 7.33 -3.04
CA PRO A 78 -7.00 7.25 -3.14
C PRO A 78 -6.45 5.99 -2.46
N VAL A 79 -5.68 5.20 -3.21
CA VAL A 79 -5.00 3.99 -2.71
C VAL A 79 -3.49 4.14 -2.90
N ALA A 80 -2.73 3.97 -1.81
CA ALA A 80 -1.28 3.81 -1.87
C ALA A 80 -0.91 2.35 -1.59
N LEU A 81 0.12 1.85 -2.28
CA LEU A 81 0.74 0.56 -2.01
C LEU A 81 2.12 0.80 -1.41
N HIS A 82 2.34 0.29 -0.19
CA HIS A 82 3.45 0.66 0.68
C HIS A 82 4.23 -0.57 1.12
N ILE A 83 5.55 -0.57 0.97
CA ILE A 83 6.39 -1.57 1.66
C ILE A 83 6.56 -1.15 3.12
N ASP A 84 6.21 -2.05 4.02
CA ASP A 84 6.21 -1.86 5.47
C ASP A 84 7.49 -2.46 6.05
N HIS A 85 8.26 -1.63 6.78
CA HIS A 85 9.57 -2.01 7.34
C HIS A 85 10.56 -2.63 6.33
N GLY A 86 10.70 -2.01 5.15
CA GLY A 86 11.56 -2.52 4.08
C GLY A 86 13.06 -2.35 4.35
N THR A 87 13.86 -3.32 3.90
CA THR A 87 15.32 -3.16 3.75
C THR A 87 15.66 -2.15 2.65
N TYR A 88 16.92 -1.73 2.55
CA TYR A 88 17.34 -0.82 1.48
C TYR A 88 17.11 -1.44 0.08
N GLU A 89 17.45 -2.72 -0.06
CA GLU A 89 17.26 -3.52 -1.26
C GLU A 89 15.78 -3.75 -1.53
N GLY A 90 15.00 -4.08 -0.49
CA GLY A 90 13.55 -4.24 -0.58
C GLY A 90 12.85 -2.96 -1.05
N ALA A 91 13.21 -1.80 -0.48
CA ALA A 91 12.68 -0.50 -0.87
C ALA A 91 12.95 -0.18 -2.34
N LYS A 92 14.16 -0.47 -2.85
CA LYS A 92 14.47 -0.32 -4.28
C LYS A 92 13.64 -1.25 -5.15
N ALA A 93 13.58 -2.53 -4.78
CA ALA A 93 12.89 -3.56 -5.56
C ALA A 93 11.39 -3.26 -5.71
N VAL A 94 10.73 -2.74 -4.68
CA VAL A 94 9.31 -2.40 -4.77
C VAL A 94 9.04 -1.15 -5.60
N ILE A 95 9.97 -0.18 -5.61
CA ILE A 95 9.86 1.00 -6.49
C ILE A 95 9.89 0.55 -7.94
N GLU A 96 10.81 -0.34 -8.31
CA GLU A 96 10.91 -0.91 -9.65
C GLU A 96 9.66 -1.73 -10.02
N ALA A 97 9.07 -2.45 -9.06
CA ALA A 97 7.87 -3.25 -9.27
C ALA A 97 6.58 -2.42 -9.43
N GLY A 98 6.59 -1.15 -8.99
CA GLY A 98 5.44 -0.24 -9.13
C GLY A 98 4.69 0.07 -7.83
N PHE A 99 5.32 -0.11 -6.66
CA PHE A 99 4.79 0.45 -5.41
C PHE A 99 4.81 1.98 -5.46
N SER A 100 3.83 2.60 -4.81
CA SER A 100 3.67 4.06 -4.81
C SER A 100 4.18 4.73 -3.53
N SER A 101 4.62 3.94 -2.55
CA SER A 101 5.13 4.41 -1.27
C SER A 101 6.11 3.40 -0.68
N VAL A 102 7.08 3.88 0.09
CA VAL A 102 8.08 3.03 0.75
C VAL A 102 8.40 3.49 2.16
N MET A 103 8.58 2.55 3.08
CA MET A 103 9.30 2.74 4.33
C MET A 103 10.60 1.94 4.26
N PHE A 104 11.73 2.66 4.19
CA PHE A 104 13.02 2.09 4.52
C PHE A 104 13.21 2.17 6.03
N ASP A 105 13.25 1.01 6.70
CA ASP A 105 13.46 0.98 8.14
C ASP A 105 14.94 0.88 8.50
N GLY A 106 15.57 2.05 8.56
CA GLY A 106 16.94 2.21 9.01
C GLY A 106 17.09 2.42 10.52
N SER A 107 16.04 2.23 11.33
CA SER A 107 16.05 2.58 12.75
C SER A 107 17.07 1.82 13.60
N HIS A 108 17.57 0.69 13.10
CA HIS A 108 18.61 -0.12 13.74
C HIS A 108 20.04 0.29 13.33
N TYR A 109 20.20 1.19 12.35
CA TYR A 109 21.52 1.70 11.97
C TYR A 109 22.00 2.78 12.96
N PRO A 110 23.33 2.90 13.18
CA PRO A 110 23.92 3.91 14.05
C PRO A 110 23.66 5.35 13.63
#